data_AF-A0A2D6FNH7-F1
#
_entry.id   AF-A0A2D6FNH7-F1
#
_cell.length_a   1.000
_cell.length_b   1.000
_cell.length_c   1.000
_cell.angle_alpha   90.00
_cell.angle_beta   90.00
_cell.angle_gamma   90.00
#
_symmetry.space_group_name_H-M   'P 1'
#
loop_
_entity.id
_entity.type
_entity.pdbx_description
1 polymer ?
#
loop_
_entity_poly.entity_id
_entity_poly.type
_entity_poly.pdbx_seq_one_letter_code
_entity_poly.pdbx_strand_id
1 'polypeptide(L)'
;MTEYLNSSDCCILCFKPPYIEEMHGVVGATPLIKHHVTYFPEKIAYVHYECHKKIHGDPPITLWIQYDVGDARKFYALQKK
;
A
#
# COMPACT_ATOMS: atom_id res chain seq x y z
N MET A 1 -7.78 -15.90 1.16
CA MET A 1 -8.62 -14.75 0.78
C MET A 1 -7.89 -13.51 1.27
N THR A 2 -7.69 -12.52 0.41
CA THR A 2 -7.01 -11.27 0.75
C THR A 2 -7.97 -10.35 1.48
N GLU A 3 -7.56 -9.81 2.61
CA GLU A 3 -8.32 -8.77 3.33
C GLU A 3 -7.86 -7.39 2.88
N TYR A 4 -8.81 -6.51 2.57
CA TYR A 4 -8.55 -5.10 2.25
C TYR A 4 -9.01 -4.22 3.40
N LEU A 5 -8.10 -3.43 3.98
CA LEU A 5 -8.38 -2.58 5.14
C LEU A 5 -9.11 -1.27 4.78
N ASN A 6 -9.10 -0.92 3.50
CA ASN A 6 -9.79 0.23 2.91
C ASN A 6 -10.02 0.01 1.41
N SER A 7 -10.77 0.91 0.79
CA SER A 7 -10.97 1.02 -0.65
C SER A 7 -9.89 1.85 -1.33
N SER A 8 -9.74 1.70 -2.65
CA SER A 8 -8.73 2.40 -3.46
C SER A 8 -9.04 3.88 -3.74
N ASP A 9 -10.13 4.41 -3.18
CA ASP A 9 -10.59 5.78 -3.32
C ASP A 9 -10.25 6.68 -2.11
N CYS A 10 -9.72 6.11 -1.03
CA CYS A 10 -9.36 6.86 0.18
C CYS A 10 -8.11 6.25 0.84
N CYS A 11 -7.02 7.02 0.93
CA CYS A 11 -5.79 6.57 1.56
C CYS A 11 -5.99 6.38 3.07
N ILE A 12 -5.71 5.19 3.60
CA ILE A 12 -5.93 4.90 5.03
C ILE A 12 -5.00 5.70 5.96
N LEU A 13 -3.86 6.19 5.45
CA LEU A 13 -2.88 6.89 6.29
C LEU A 13 -3.21 8.38 6.47
N CYS A 14 -3.77 9.02 5.44
CA CYS A 14 -4.04 10.47 5.47
C CYS A 14 -5.52 10.82 5.24
N PHE A 15 -6.37 9.82 4.98
CA PHE A 15 -7.81 9.94 4.75
C PHE A 15 -8.20 10.88 3.60
N LYS A 16 -7.34 10.96 2.58
CA LYS A 16 -7.57 11.76 1.37
C LYS A 16 -7.76 10.87 0.14
N PRO A 17 -8.52 11.33 -0.87
CA PRO A 17 -8.65 10.63 -2.13
C PRO A 17 -7.33 10.62 -2.93
N PRO A 18 -7.26 9.84 -4.04
CA PRO A 18 -6.24 9.98 -5.07
C PRO A 18 -5.93 11.46 -5.40
N TYR A 19 -4.66 11.79 -5.60
CA TYR A 19 -4.29 13.15 -5.99
C TYR A 19 -4.74 13.41 -7.41
N ILE A 20 -5.41 14.55 -7.64
CA ILE A 20 -5.71 15.03 -8.99
C ILE A 20 -4.51 15.84 -9.46
N GLU A 21 -3.95 15.44 -10.59
CA GLU A 21 -2.77 16.03 -11.17
C GLU A 21 -3.03 16.35 -12.64
N GLU A 22 -2.46 17.46 -13.12
CA GLU A 22 -2.47 17.81 -14.54
C GLU A 22 -1.07 17.60 -15.10
N MET A 23 -0.95 16.74 -16.11
CA MET A 23 0.30 16.54 -16.84
C MET A 23 0.06 16.77 -18.33
N HIS A 24 0.82 17.71 -18.92
CA HIS A 24 0.72 18.05 -20.34
C HIS A 24 -0.71 18.42 -20.81
N GLY A 25 -1.47 19.14 -19.98
CA GLY A 25 -2.85 19.52 -20.29
C GLY A 25 -3.89 18.41 -20.10
N VAL A 26 -3.50 17.26 -19.55
CA VAL A 26 -4.40 16.15 -19.22
C VAL A 26 -4.56 16.07 -17.70
N VAL A 27 -5.80 16.27 -17.24
CA VAL A 27 -6.16 16.09 -15.82
C VAL A 27 -6.44 14.62 -15.56
N GLY A 28 -5.70 14.03 -14.61
CA GLY A 28 -5.84 12.64 -14.19
C GLY A 28 -5.74 12.49 -12.67
N ALA A 29 -6.01 11.28 -12.19
CA ALA A 29 -5.84 10.95 -10.78
C ALA A 29 -4.65 9.99 -10.61
N THR A 30 -3.73 10.31 -9.70
CA THR A 30 -2.65 9.41 -9.30
C THR A 30 -3.24 8.33 -8.38
N PRO A 31 -3.31 7.05 -8.81
CA PRO A 31 -3.98 6.01 -8.06
C PRO A 31 -3.25 5.70 -6.74
N LEU A 32 -4.01 5.23 -5.75
CA LEU A 32 -3.43 4.68 -4.53
C LEU A 32 -2.73 3.36 -4.84
N ILE A 33 -1.58 3.13 -4.22
CA ILE A 33 -0.82 1.89 -4.34
C ILE A 33 -1.20 0.93 -3.21
N LYS A 34 -1.01 -0.38 -3.47
CA LYS A 34 -1.18 -1.42 -2.46
C LYS A 34 0.05 -1.44 -1.54
N HIS A 35 -0.22 -1.48 -0.24
CA HIS A 35 0.74 -1.71 0.83
C HIS A 35 0.38 -3.03 1.51
N HIS A 36 1.30 -3.99 1.53
CA HIS A 36 1.11 -5.23 2.28
C HIS A 36 1.31 -4.96 3.77
N VAL A 37 0.25 -5.06 4.56
CA VAL A 37 0.36 -4.99 6.03
C VAL A 37 0.86 -6.31 6.59
N THR A 38 0.43 -7.43 6.02
CA THR A 38 0.99 -8.76 6.24
C THR A 38 0.80 -9.64 5.02
N TYR A 39 1.64 -10.65 4.84
CA TYR A 39 1.58 -11.58 3.71
C TYR A 39 0.81 -12.87 4.05
N PHE A 40 0.68 -13.23 5.34
CA PHE A 40 0.11 -14.51 5.78
C PHE A 40 -0.71 -14.36 7.07
N PRO A 41 -2.06 -14.34 7.01
CA PRO A 41 -2.88 -14.19 5.79
C PRO A 41 -2.65 -12.82 5.13
N GLU A 42 -2.86 -12.71 3.81
CA GLU A 42 -2.60 -11.46 3.09
C GLU A 42 -3.57 -10.34 3.52
N LYS A 43 -3.03 -9.23 4.00
CA LYS A 43 -3.77 -7.99 4.30
C LYS A 43 -3.15 -6.82 3.53
N ILE A 44 -3.99 -6.08 2.81
CA ILE A 44 -3.58 -4.95 1.97
C ILE A 44 -4.28 -3.67 2.43
N ALA A 45 -3.52 -2.58 2.45
CA ALA A 45 -4.03 -1.21 2.55
C ALA A 45 -3.76 -0.44 1.25
N TYR A 46 -4.66 0.43 0.83
CA TYR A 46 -4.42 1.41 -0.22
C TYR A 46 -3.89 2.72 0.37
N VAL A 47 -2.75 3.18 -0.13
CA VAL A 47 -2.08 4.39 0.35
C VAL A 47 -1.52 5.22 -0.80
N HIS A 48 -1.35 6.52 -0.64
CA HIS A 48 -0.54 7.31 -1.58
C HIS A 48 0.92 6.84 -1.54
N TYR A 49 1.65 7.03 -2.64
CA TYR A 49 3.08 6.70 -2.69
C TYR A 49 3.89 7.38 -1.58
N GLU A 50 3.63 8.67 -1.32
CA GLU A 50 4.26 9.40 -0.22
C GLU A 50 3.91 8.84 1.16
N CYS A 51 2.68 8.33 1.33
CA CYS A 51 2.25 7.68 2.57
C CYS A 51 2.93 6.32 2.75
N HIS A 52 3.09 5.55 1.68
CA HIS A 52 3.85 4.30 1.69
C HIS A 52 5.31 4.53 2.10
N LYS A 53 5.96 5.56 1.56
CA LYS A 53 7.31 5.94 1.98
C LYS A 53 7.40 6.30 3.47
N LYS A 54 6.37 6.93 4.04
CA LYS A 54 6.31 7.21 5.48
C LYS A 54 6.19 5.94 6.32
N ILE A 55 5.41 4.95 5.86
CA ILE A 55 5.29 3.65 6.55
C ILE A 55 6.66 2.97 6.65
N HIS A 56 7.43 2.97 5.55
CA HIS A 56 8.79 2.41 5.47
C HIS A 56 9.90 3.42 5.80
N GLY A 57 9.55 4.57 6.40
CA GLY A 57 10.52 5.58 6.79
C GLY A 57 11.38 5.13 7.98
N ASP A 58 12.19 6.05 8.48
CA ASP A 58 12.99 5.86 9.68
C ASP A 58 12.59 6.89 10.74
N PRO A 59 11.96 6.49 11.87
CA PRO A 59 11.57 5.12 12.22
C PRO A 59 10.35 4.63 11.42
N PRO A 60 10.22 3.30 11.18
CA PRO A 60 9.09 2.73 10.47
C PRO A 60 7.80 2.79 11.31
N ILE A 61 6.65 2.93 10.66
CA ILE A 61 5.35 2.88 11.32
C ILE A 61 4.92 1.42 11.43
N THR A 62 5.42 0.73 12.47
CA THR A 62 5.27 -0.73 12.66
C THR A 62 3.82 -1.21 12.78
N LEU A 63 2.87 -0.34 13.14
CA LEU A 63 1.44 -0.66 13.08
C LEU A 63 0.99 -1.16 11.69
N TRP A 64 1.62 -0.64 10.63
CA TRP A 64 1.34 -1.00 9.24
C TRP A 64 2.32 -2.04 8.68
N ILE A 65 3.24 -2.58 9.48
CA ILE A 65 4.22 -3.60 9.06
C ILE A 65 4.14 -4.77 10.05
N GLN A 66 3.33 -5.77 9.70
CA GLN A 66 3.01 -6.94 10.52
C GLN A 66 3.51 -8.24 9.87
N TYR A 67 4.70 -8.17 9.28
CA TYR A 67 5.35 -9.30 8.63
C TYR A 67 6.85 -9.30 8.94
N ASP A 68 7.46 -10.48 8.84
CA ASP A 68 8.88 -10.65 9.10
C ASP A 68 9.74 -10.51 7.83
N VAL A 69 11.04 -10.31 8.04
CA VAL A 69 12.01 -10.30 6.95
C VAL A 69 11.96 -11.64 6.23
N GLY A 70 11.68 -11.60 4.92
CA GLY A 70 11.61 -12.78 4.05
C GLY A 70 10.19 -13.23 3.68
N ASP A 71 9.15 -12.75 4.38
CA ASP A 71 7.76 -13.12 4.08
C ASP A 71 7.35 -12.69 2.67
N ALA A 72 7.75 -11.48 2.25
CA ALA A 72 7.50 -11.01 0.88
C ALA A 72 8.07 -11.99 -0.17
N ARG A 73 9.31 -12.46 0.03
CA ARG A 73 9.97 -13.41 -0.88
C ARG A 73 9.22 -14.73 -0.93
N LYS A 74 8.84 -15.26 0.24
CA LYS A 74 8.05 -16.50 0.35
C LYS A 74 6.71 -16.36 -0.35
N PHE A 75 6.02 -15.25 -0.15
CA PHE A 75 4.70 -14.96 -0.72
C PHE A 75 4.73 -14.98 -2.25
N TYR A 76 5.63 -14.21 -2.87
CA TYR A 76 5.75 -14.19 -4.33
C TYR A 76 6.27 -15.50 -4.92
N ALA A 77 7.07 -16.27 -4.18
CA ALA A 77 7.50 -17.60 -4.62
C ALA A 77 6.34 -18.61 -4.70
N LEU A 78 5.33 -18.47 -3.82
CA LEU A 78 4.14 -19.32 -3.85
C LEU A 78 3.17 -18.96 -4.99
N GLN A 79 3.13 -17.70 -5.43
CA GLN A 79 2.28 -17.25 -6.55
C GLN A 79 2.82 -17.57 -7.94
N LYS A 80 4.13 -17.87 -8.06
CA LYS A 80 4.76 -18.27 -9.32
C LYS A 80 4.55 -19.75 -9.68
N LYS A 81 3.78 -20.48 -8.88
CA LYS A 81 3.40 -21.88 -9.10
C LYS A 81 2.00 -21.95 -9.67
#